data_AF-A0A950RSW1-F1
#
_entry.id   AF-A0A950RSW1-F1
#
_cell.length_a   1.000
_cell.length_b   1.000
_cell.length_c   1.000
_cell.angle_alpha   90.00
_cell.angle_beta   90.00
_cell.angle_gamma   90.00
#
_symmetry.space_group_name_H-M   'P 1'
#
loop_
_entity.id
_entity.type
_entity.pdbx_description
1 polymer ?
#
loop_
_entity_poly.entity_id
_entity_poly.type
_entity_poly.pdbx_seq_one_letter_code
_entity_poly.pdbx_strand_id
1 'polypeptide(L)'
;MNPERTLVPAGDHGTSIPQAVSWIHQVDAVLEYGVFGSITLLLLSSLVFMGGRYDWGWLAWSQCVFVGSAALTTLFWLLRLFLRPELGLVLSWSLLLPAAGGLIGALQLIELPPRVLEVCSPGLASTLPLGRSNGREDGTWKPWNRLSLAPERTTEGLRHLALYGLTFFLVIQNVRTLRAIRRFLFIIFALGGTLAFF
;
A
#
# COMPACT_ATOMS: atom_id res chain seq x y z
N MET A 1 55.57 48.62 1.71
CA MET A 1 56.76 47.76 1.70
C MET A 1 56.55 46.70 2.78
N ASN A 2 55.95 45.57 2.41
CA ASN A 2 56.01 44.31 3.14
C ASN A 2 55.80 43.20 2.08
N PRO A 3 56.87 42.47 1.69
CA PRO A 3 56.83 41.47 0.64
C PRO A 3 56.38 40.10 1.19
N GLU A 4 56.17 39.15 0.28
CA GLU A 4 55.88 37.72 0.56
C GLU A 4 54.41 37.33 0.80
N ARG A 5 53.60 37.50 -0.26
CA ARG A 5 52.56 36.52 -0.58
C ARG A 5 53.24 35.22 -1.03
N THR A 6 53.42 34.29 -0.10
CA THR A 6 53.73 32.90 -0.42
C THR A 6 52.56 32.27 -1.17
N LEU A 7 52.78 32.01 -2.46
CA LEU A 7 51.95 31.16 -3.30
C LEU A 7 51.89 29.77 -2.67
N VAL A 8 50.77 29.45 -2.01
CA VAL A 8 50.44 28.07 -1.66
C VAL A 8 50.21 27.33 -2.99
N PRO A 9 50.97 26.25 -3.28
CA PRO A 9 50.74 25.48 -4.48
C PRO A 9 49.33 24.90 -4.43
N ALA A 10 48.57 25.12 -5.50
CA ALA A 10 47.31 24.45 -5.75
C ALA A 10 47.61 22.95 -5.89
N GLY A 11 47.61 22.25 -4.76
CA GLY A 11 47.59 20.80 -4.70
C GLY A 11 46.30 20.35 -5.33
N ASP A 12 46.40 19.93 -6.59
CA ASP A 12 45.42 19.12 -7.28
C ASP A 12 45.30 17.79 -6.52
N HIS A 13 44.58 17.83 -5.40
CA HIS A 13 44.02 16.65 -4.78
C HIS A 13 42.92 16.18 -5.72
N GLY A 14 43.35 15.45 -6.76
CA GLY A 14 42.51 14.54 -7.51
C GLY A 14 41.86 13.60 -6.49
N THR A 15 40.69 14.02 -6.00
CA THR A 15 39.81 13.22 -5.18
C THR A 15 39.31 12.11 -6.08
N SER A 16 40.11 11.06 -6.19
CA SER A 16 39.66 9.75 -6.62
C SER A 16 38.57 9.35 -5.63
N ILE A 17 37.34 9.76 -5.92
CA ILE A 17 36.16 9.27 -5.23
C ILE A 17 36.31 7.75 -5.26
N PRO A 18 36.42 7.08 -4.08
CA PRO A 18 36.69 5.66 -4.04
C PRO A 18 35.65 4.98 -4.93
N GLN A 19 36.07 4.13 -5.87
CA GLN A 19 35.15 3.43 -6.78
C GLN A 19 34.02 2.71 -6.02
N ALA A 20 34.27 2.33 -4.77
CA ALA A 20 33.29 1.80 -3.83
C ALA A 20 32.07 2.71 -3.58
N VAL A 21 32.23 4.03 -3.60
CA VAL A 21 31.14 4.99 -3.40
C VAL A 21 30.30 5.13 -4.68
N SER A 22 30.94 5.01 -5.85
CA SER A 22 30.28 5.17 -7.16
C SER A 22 29.21 4.09 -7.43
N TRP A 23 29.50 2.82 -7.13
CA TRP A 23 28.56 1.72 -7.43
C TRP A 23 27.30 1.76 -6.54
N ILE A 24 27.42 2.18 -5.28
CA ILE A 24 26.28 2.30 -4.35
C ILE A 24 25.27 3.33 -4.87
N HIS A 25 25.76 4.47 -5.39
CA HIS A 25 24.90 5.48 -5.99
C HIS A 25 24.21 5.00 -7.26
N GLN A 26 24.88 4.19 -8.09
CA GLN A 26 24.26 3.62 -9.29
C GLN A 26 23.16 2.61 -8.93
N VAL A 27 23.41 1.72 -7.95
CA VAL A 27 22.42 0.75 -7.48
C VAL A 27 21.21 1.44 -6.85
N ASP A 28 21.43 2.46 -6.01
CA ASP A 28 20.34 3.21 -5.39
C ASP A 28 19.49 3.95 -6.43
N ALA A 29 20.10 4.51 -7.48
CA ALA A 29 19.36 5.12 -8.58
C ALA A 29 18.48 4.09 -9.31
N VAL A 30 19.01 2.91 -9.62
CA VAL A 30 18.26 1.82 -10.26
C VAL A 30 17.10 1.36 -9.39
N LEU A 31 17.32 1.22 -8.07
CA LEU A 31 16.27 0.85 -7.12
C LEU A 31 15.20 1.93 -6.99
N GLU A 32 15.58 3.21 -6.96
CA GLU A 32 14.62 4.32 -6.96
C GLU A 32 13.74 4.27 -8.22
N TYR A 33 14.33 4.10 -9.40
CA TYR A 33 13.56 3.95 -10.65
C TYR A 33 12.70 2.69 -10.65
N GLY A 34 13.18 1.57 -10.11
CA GLY A 34 12.42 0.33 -9.96
C GLY A 34 11.20 0.50 -9.07
N VAL A 35 11.35 1.19 -7.93
CA VAL A 35 10.23 1.51 -7.03
C VAL A 35 9.23 2.45 -7.70
N PHE A 36 9.67 3.54 -8.33
CA PHE A 36 8.75 4.46 -9.00
C PHE A 36 8.04 3.82 -10.20
N GLY A 37 8.74 3.00 -10.97
CA GLY A 37 8.17 2.26 -12.09
C GLY A 37 7.12 1.26 -11.61
N SER A 38 7.41 0.52 -10.55
CA SER A 38 6.46 -0.44 -9.96
C SER A 38 5.26 0.23 -9.30
N ILE A 39 5.42 1.37 -8.61
CA ILE A 39 4.29 2.20 -8.11
C ILE A 39 3.44 2.70 -9.28
N THR A 40 4.05 3.18 -10.37
CA THR A 40 3.33 3.66 -11.54
C THR A 40 2.52 2.53 -12.18
N LEU A 41 3.15 1.37 -12.35
CA LEU A 41 2.48 0.17 -12.85
C LEU A 41 1.31 -0.21 -11.95
N LEU A 42 1.52 -0.21 -10.62
CA LEU A 42 0.48 -0.52 -9.65
C LEU A 42 -0.70 0.45 -9.72
N LEU A 43 -0.44 1.75 -9.81
CA LEU A 43 -1.48 2.77 -9.93
C LEU A 43 -2.23 2.63 -11.26
N LEU A 44 -1.52 2.43 -12.37
CA LEU A 44 -2.11 2.19 -13.68
C LEU A 44 -2.97 0.92 -13.68
N SER A 45 -2.48 -0.16 -13.07
CA SER A 45 -3.24 -1.40 -12.91
C SER A 45 -4.46 -1.21 -12.02
N SER A 46 -4.38 -0.45 -10.94
CA SER A 46 -5.59 -0.13 -10.17
C SER A 46 -6.60 0.65 -11.01
N LEU A 47 -6.13 1.55 -11.87
CA LEU A 47 -6.97 2.44 -12.67
C LEU A 47 -7.71 1.70 -13.78
N VAL A 48 -6.96 0.99 -14.62
CA VAL A 48 -7.48 0.29 -15.80
C VAL A 48 -8.41 -0.84 -15.40
N PHE A 49 -8.13 -1.51 -14.28
CA PHE A 49 -8.81 -2.74 -13.93
C PHE A 49 -9.97 -2.56 -12.95
N MET A 50 -9.99 -1.49 -12.14
CA MET A 50 -11.10 -1.23 -11.22
C MET A 50 -12.08 -0.15 -11.70
N GLY A 51 -11.78 0.55 -12.81
CA GLY A 51 -12.69 1.51 -13.44
C GLY A 51 -13.88 0.90 -14.21
N GLY A 52 -13.87 -0.41 -14.50
CA GLY A 52 -14.84 -1.04 -15.39
C GLY A 52 -15.41 -2.33 -14.82
N ARG A 53 -16.74 -2.34 -14.62
CA ARG A 53 -17.59 -3.47 -14.20
C ARG A 53 -17.43 -4.71 -15.11
N TYR A 54 -16.45 -5.58 -14.88
CA TYR A 54 -16.30 -6.78 -15.71
C TYR A 54 -16.24 -8.08 -14.92
N ASP A 55 -17.21 -8.93 -15.23
CA ASP A 55 -17.36 -10.31 -14.77
C ASP A 55 -16.45 -11.26 -15.59
N TRP A 56 -15.69 -12.10 -14.88
CA TRP A 56 -15.31 -13.48 -15.20
C TRP A 56 -13.96 -13.87 -15.83
N GLY A 57 -13.24 -13.03 -16.59
CA GLY A 57 -11.93 -13.43 -17.17
C GLY A 57 -10.73 -12.60 -16.72
N TRP A 58 -10.96 -11.30 -16.53
CA TRP A 58 -9.92 -10.29 -16.35
C TRP A 58 -9.53 -10.08 -14.87
N LEU A 59 -10.38 -10.52 -13.92
CA LEU A 59 -10.15 -10.39 -12.48
C LEU A 59 -8.94 -11.19 -11.97
N ALA A 60 -8.74 -12.42 -12.44
CA ALA A 60 -7.61 -13.22 -11.99
C ALA A 60 -6.28 -12.62 -12.47
N TRP A 61 -6.24 -12.16 -13.72
CA TRP A 61 -5.04 -11.54 -14.29
C TRP A 61 -4.75 -10.18 -13.63
N SER A 62 -5.77 -9.37 -13.39
CA SER A 62 -5.62 -8.08 -12.71
C SER A 62 -5.10 -8.21 -11.29
N GLN A 63 -5.62 -9.18 -10.53
CA GLN A 63 -5.16 -9.48 -9.19
C GLN A 63 -3.71 -9.94 -9.21
N CYS A 64 -3.32 -10.80 -10.15
CA CYS A 64 -1.92 -11.22 -10.31
C CYS A 64 -0.98 -10.04 -10.62
N VAL A 65 -1.38 -9.14 -11.53
CA VAL A 65 -0.57 -7.96 -11.89
C VAL A 65 -0.49 -6.98 -10.71
N PHE A 66 -1.60 -6.77 -10.00
CA PHE A 66 -1.66 -5.86 -8.86
C PHE A 66 -0.86 -6.39 -7.66
N VAL A 67 -1.05 -7.65 -7.29
CA VAL A 67 -0.27 -8.30 -6.23
C VAL A 67 1.19 -8.42 -6.62
N GLY A 68 1.49 -8.76 -7.88
CA GLY A 68 2.85 -8.85 -8.41
C GLY A 68 3.59 -7.52 -8.38
N SER A 69 2.93 -6.44 -8.82
CA SER A 69 3.51 -5.09 -8.74
C SER A 69 3.70 -4.62 -7.30
N ALA A 70 2.76 -4.90 -6.40
CA ALA A 70 2.91 -4.61 -4.97
C ALA A 70 4.08 -5.39 -4.34
N ALA A 71 4.22 -6.68 -4.69
CA ALA A 71 5.33 -7.52 -4.23
C ALA A 71 6.69 -7.03 -4.75
N LEU A 72 6.78 -6.68 -6.04
CA LEU A 72 7.99 -6.11 -6.63
C LEU A 72 8.35 -4.76 -5.99
N THR A 73 7.37 -3.89 -5.78
CA THR A 73 7.58 -2.60 -5.10
C THR A 73 8.13 -2.82 -3.69
N THR A 74 7.55 -3.77 -2.96
CA THR A 74 7.98 -4.14 -1.61
C THR A 74 9.39 -4.70 -1.62
N LEU A 75 9.72 -5.57 -2.56
CA LEU A 75 11.04 -6.17 -2.71
C LEU A 75 12.11 -5.09 -3.00
N PHE A 76 11.87 -4.21 -3.96
CA PHE A 76 12.79 -3.11 -4.27
C PHE A 76 12.96 -2.17 -3.08
N TRP A 77 11.87 -1.87 -2.37
CA TRP A 77 11.92 -1.03 -1.18
C TRP A 77 12.70 -1.70 -0.03
N LEU A 78 12.49 -2.99 0.24
CA LEU A 78 13.24 -3.73 1.25
C LEU A 78 14.72 -3.79 0.89
N LEU A 79 15.05 -4.11 -0.37
CA LEU A 79 16.43 -4.14 -0.85
C LEU A 79 17.11 -2.78 -0.67
N ARG A 80 16.37 -1.69 -0.95
CA ARG A 80 16.85 -0.33 -0.70
C ARG A 80 17.03 -0.03 0.78
N LEU A 81 16.14 -0.51 1.65
CA LEU A 81 16.26 -0.36 3.11
C LEU A 81 17.47 -1.12 3.67
N PHE A 82 17.78 -2.31 3.13
CA PHE A 82 18.97 -3.07 3.50
C PHE A 82 20.26 -2.38 3.06
N LEU A 83 20.29 -1.78 1.87
CA LEU A 83 21.46 -1.07 1.35
C LEU A 83 21.67 0.30 2.00
N ARG A 84 20.59 0.93 2.49
CA ARG A 84 20.63 2.24 3.15
C ARG A 84 19.76 2.22 4.40
N PRO A 85 20.26 1.67 5.52
CA PRO A 85 19.54 1.69 6.79
C PRO A 85 19.26 3.12 7.29
N GLU A 86 20.06 4.10 6.83
CA GLU A 86 19.87 5.54 7.09
C GLU A 86 18.52 6.09 6.62
N LEU A 87 17.85 5.43 5.66
CA LEU A 87 16.51 5.83 5.25
C LEU A 87 15.54 5.77 6.43
N GLY A 88 15.66 4.80 7.35
CA GLY A 88 14.76 4.65 8.48
C GLY A 88 13.29 4.43 8.10
N LEU A 89 12.49 3.95 9.06
CA LEU A 89 11.04 3.83 8.90
C LEU A 89 10.39 5.14 9.34
N VAL A 90 9.67 5.79 8.43
CA VAL A 90 8.89 6.97 8.78
C VAL A 90 7.48 6.53 9.12
N LEU A 91 7.14 6.58 10.41
CA LEU A 91 5.78 6.34 10.86
C LEU A 91 4.99 7.64 10.71
N SER A 92 4.10 7.68 9.71
CA SER A 92 3.18 8.80 9.54
C SER A 92 1.86 8.51 10.24
N TRP A 93 1.26 9.53 10.87
CA TRP A 93 -0.09 9.46 11.43
C TRP A 93 -1.14 9.06 10.39
N SER A 94 -0.87 9.31 9.10
CA SER A 94 -1.74 8.86 8.02
C SER A 94 -1.87 7.33 7.91
N LEU A 95 -0.95 6.56 8.49
CA LEU A 95 -1.05 5.09 8.56
C LEU A 95 -2.17 4.61 9.50
N LEU A 96 -2.70 5.51 10.35
CA LEU A 96 -3.86 5.18 11.16
C LEU A 96 -5.13 4.92 10.31
N LEU A 97 -5.24 5.53 9.13
CA LEU A 97 -6.39 5.33 8.24
C LEU A 97 -6.52 3.86 7.78
N PRO A 98 -5.51 3.26 7.12
CA PRO A 98 -5.60 1.85 6.74
C PRO A 98 -5.64 0.92 7.96
N ALA A 99 -4.98 1.28 9.07
CA ALA A 99 -5.05 0.49 10.30
C ALA A 99 -6.46 0.47 10.90
N ALA A 100 -7.13 1.63 10.97
CA ALA A 100 -8.51 1.75 11.47
C ALA A 100 -9.49 1.02 10.55
N GLY A 101 -9.35 1.15 9.23
CA GLY A 101 -10.15 0.39 8.28
C GLY A 101 -9.96 -1.12 8.44
N GLY A 102 -8.71 -1.56 8.63
CA GLY A 102 -8.38 -2.97 8.85
C GLY A 102 -8.99 -3.50 10.15
N LEU A 103 -8.93 -2.70 11.22
CA LEU A 103 -9.55 -3.04 12.51
C LEU A 103 -11.07 -3.16 12.37
N ILE A 104 -11.72 -2.20 11.69
CA ILE A 104 -13.17 -2.24 11.45
C ILE A 104 -13.54 -3.50 10.64
N GLY A 105 -12.80 -3.79 9.57
CA GLY A 105 -13.05 -4.98 8.75
C GLY A 105 -12.79 -6.30 9.50
N ALA A 106 -11.78 -6.35 10.37
CA ALA A 106 -11.53 -7.50 11.24
C ALA A 106 -12.65 -7.70 12.26
N LEU A 107 -13.12 -6.62 12.90
CA LEU A 107 -14.25 -6.65 13.82
C LEU A 107 -15.54 -7.14 13.14
N GLN A 108 -15.72 -6.89 11.84
CA GLN A 108 -16.85 -7.42 11.08
C GLN A 108 -16.81 -8.93 10.86
N LEU A 109 -15.63 -9.56 10.94
CA LEU A 109 -15.41 -10.99 10.72
C LEU A 109 -15.40 -11.82 12.01
N ILE A 110 -15.12 -11.20 13.15
CA ILE A 110 -15.08 -11.86 14.45
C ILE A 110 -16.51 -12.27 14.87
N GLU A 111 -16.64 -13.49 15.41
CA GLU A 111 -17.88 -13.95 16.03
C GLU A 111 -18.07 -13.19 17.34
N LEU A 112 -19.08 -12.32 17.39
CA LEU A 112 -19.35 -11.44 18.52
C LEU A 112 -20.38 -12.08 19.47
N PRO A 113 -20.27 -11.85 20.79
CA PRO A 113 -21.29 -12.29 21.73
C PRO A 113 -22.66 -11.65 21.42
N PRO A 114 -23.78 -12.36 21.66
CA PRO A 114 -25.12 -11.88 21.30
C PRO A 114 -25.47 -10.51 21.88
N ARG A 115 -25.01 -10.21 23.11
CA ARG A 115 -25.23 -8.92 23.78
C ARG A 115 -24.56 -7.75 23.06
N VAL A 116 -23.40 -7.98 22.45
CA VAL A 116 -22.68 -6.94 21.69
C VAL A 116 -23.34 -6.72 20.33
N LEU A 117 -23.82 -7.79 19.70
CA LEU A 117 -24.58 -7.73 18.45
C LEU A 117 -25.89 -6.94 18.60
N GLU A 118 -26.63 -7.15 19.69
CA GLU A 118 -27.87 -6.40 19.96
C GLU A 118 -27.65 -4.90 20.14
N VAL A 119 -26.53 -4.49 20.74
CA VAL A 119 -26.18 -3.07 20.90
C VAL A 119 -25.70 -2.46 19.58
N CYS A 120 -24.83 -3.15 18.86
CA CYS A 120 -24.24 -2.63 17.62
C CYS A 120 -25.20 -2.70 16.42
N SER A 121 -26.15 -3.63 16.41
CA SER A 121 -27.11 -3.80 15.32
C SER A 121 -28.47 -4.32 15.82
N PRO A 122 -29.27 -3.45 16.46
CA PRO A 122 -30.56 -3.83 17.03
C PRO A 122 -31.56 -4.36 15.99
N GLY A 123 -31.43 -3.94 14.73
CA GLY A 123 -32.29 -4.40 13.62
C GLY A 123 -31.83 -5.71 12.96
N LEU A 124 -30.63 -6.22 13.28
CA LEU A 124 -30.16 -7.48 12.69
C LEU A 124 -30.99 -8.67 13.18
N ALA A 125 -31.37 -8.66 14.46
CA ALA A 125 -32.16 -9.71 15.09
C ALA A 125 -33.58 -9.85 14.52
N SER A 126 -34.19 -8.74 14.07
CA SER A 126 -35.50 -8.75 13.40
C SER A 126 -35.42 -9.17 11.93
N THR A 127 -34.28 -8.93 11.27
CA THR A 127 -34.11 -9.14 9.82
C THR A 127 -33.55 -10.53 9.48
N LEU A 128 -32.76 -11.13 10.38
CA LEU A 128 -32.27 -12.52 10.28
C LEU A 128 -32.80 -13.37 11.45
N PRO A 129 -34.08 -13.77 11.43
CA PRO A 129 -34.66 -14.65 12.45
C PRO A 129 -34.07 -16.08 12.47
N LEU A 130 -33.23 -16.43 11.47
CA LEU A 130 -32.67 -17.77 11.25
C LEU A 130 -31.72 -18.29 12.36
N GLY A 131 -31.37 -17.46 13.35
CA GLY A 131 -30.46 -17.85 14.44
C GLY A 131 -31.10 -18.04 15.81
N ARG A 132 -32.38 -17.67 16.01
CA ARG A 132 -33.09 -17.91 17.27
C ARG A 132 -34.03 -19.09 17.09
N SER A 133 -33.50 -20.28 17.27
CA SER A 133 -34.33 -21.46 17.46
C SER A 133 -35.13 -21.29 18.75
N ASN A 134 -36.36 -20.79 18.62
CA ASN A 134 -37.40 -21.07 19.58
C ASN A 134 -37.75 -22.56 19.43
N GLY A 135 -36.94 -23.42 20.05
CA GLY A 135 -37.34 -24.76 20.48
C GLY A 135 -37.63 -25.80 19.39
N ARG A 136 -36.99 -25.76 18.21
CA ARG A 136 -37.13 -26.87 17.25
C ARG A 136 -35.77 -27.29 16.68
N GLU A 137 -35.33 -28.46 17.12
CA GLU A 137 -34.08 -29.15 16.74
C GLU A 137 -34.11 -29.72 15.31
N ASP A 138 -34.74 -29.01 14.37
CA ASP A 138 -34.76 -29.42 12.97
C ASP A 138 -33.63 -28.70 12.22
N GLY A 139 -32.42 -29.23 12.40
CA GLY A 139 -31.36 -29.36 11.39
C GLY A 139 -30.92 -28.15 10.54
N THR A 140 -29.61 -27.92 10.57
CA THR A 140 -28.72 -27.44 9.47
C THR A 140 -28.27 -25.97 9.44
N TRP A 141 -28.81 -25.05 10.26
CA TRP A 141 -28.44 -23.63 10.17
C TRP A 141 -27.74 -23.16 11.46
N LYS A 142 -26.43 -22.87 11.38
CA LYS A 142 -25.61 -22.37 12.50
C LYS A 142 -26.09 -20.96 12.88
N PRO A 143 -26.23 -20.62 14.18
CA PRO A 143 -26.64 -19.28 14.60
C PRO A 143 -25.66 -18.22 14.07
N TRP A 144 -26.21 -17.17 13.45
CA TRP A 144 -25.43 -16.10 12.84
C TRP A 144 -24.87 -15.16 13.91
N ASN A 145 -23.58 -15.27 14.20
CA ASN A 145 -22.90 -14.51 15.25
C ASN A 145 -21.92 -13.46 14.69
N ARG A 146 -22.06 -13.04 13.43
CA ARG A 146 -21.15 -12.07 12.79
C ARG A 146 -21.88 -10.78 12.45
N LEU A 147 -21.16 -9.65 12.51
CA LEU A 147 -21.70 -8.34 12.15
C LEU A 147 -21.85 -8.19 10.62
N SER A 148 -20.98 -8.82 9.83
CA SER A 148 -21.12 -8.85 8.38
C SER A 148 -22.24 -9.78 7.94
N LEU A 149 -23.06 -9.31 7.00
CA LEU A 149 -24.09 -10.08 6.30
C LEU A 149 -23.54 -10.92 5.14
N ALA A 150 -22.33 -10.60 4.67
CA ALA A 150 -21.67 -11.24 3.54
C ALA A 150 -20.17 -11.40 3.85
N PRO A 151 -19.78 -12.36 4.72
CA PRO A 151 -18.41 -12.50 5.22
C PRO A 151 -17.39 -12.70 4.08
N GLU A 152 -17.76 -13.40 3.01
CA GLU A 152 -16.90 -13.59 1.83
C GLU A 152 -16.58 -12.25 1.13
N ARG A 153 -17.59 -11.39 0.97
CA ARG A 153 -17.41 -10.05 0.39
C ARG A 153 -16.60 -9.14 1.31
N THR A 154 -16.78 -9.26 2.62
CA THR A 154 -15.95 -8.54 3.61
C THR A 154 -14.50 -9.01 3.56
N THR A 155 -14.22 -10.31 3.47
CA THR A 155 -12.84 -10.81 3.34
C THR A 155 -12.17 -10.30 2.07
N GLU A 156 -12.91 -10.24 0.97
CA GLU A 156 -12.38 -9.71 -0.29
C GLU A 156 -12.11 -8.20 -0.19
N GLY A 157 -13.01 -7.43 0.41
CA GLY A 157 -12.78 -6.02 0.71
C GLY A 157 -11.56 -5.79 1.62
N LEU A 158 -11.36 -6.66 2.62
CA LEU A 158 -10.22 -6.58 3.53
C LEU A 158 -8.89 -6.87 2.81
N ARG A 159 -8.87 -7.81 1.87
CA ARG A 159 -7.69 -8.07 1.01
C ARG A 159 -7.32 -6.84 0.19
N HIS A 160 -8.31 -6.21 -0.45
CA HIS A 160 -8.09 -4.96 -1.21
C HIS A 160 -7.60 -3.85 -0.29
N LEU A 161 -8.20 -3.69 0.89
CA LEU A 161 -7.76 -2.70 1.87
C LEU A 161 -6.31 -2.92 2.31
N ALA A 162 -5.91 -4.18 2.55
CA ALA A 162 -4.53 -4.50 2.91
C ALA A 162 -3.54 -4.14 1.77
N LEU A 163 -3.89 -4.47 0.52
CA LEU A 163 -3.08 -4.11 -0.64
C LEU A 163 -2.97 -2.59 -0.82
N TYR A 164 -4.08 -1.86 -0.70
CA TYR A 164 -4.06 -0.40 -0.76
C TYR A 164 -3.30 0.23 0.39
N GLY A 165 -3.45 -0.30 1.60
CA GLY A 165 -2.70 0.13 2.77
C GLY A 165 -1.20 -0.07 2.58
N LEU A 166 -0.79 -1.20 2.00
CA LEU A 166 0.61 -1.48 1.67
C LEU A 166 1.13 -0.52 0.60
N THR A 167 0.39 -0.31 -0.49
CA THR A 167 0.75 0.67 -1.52
C THR A 167 0.89 2.07 -0.94
N PHE A 168 -0.07 2.50 -0.13
CA PHE A 168 -0.04 3.80 0.52
C PHE A 168 1.17 3.94 1.44
N PHE A 169 1.48 2.91 2.21
CA PHE A 169 2.69 2.85 3.03
C PHE A 169 3.94 3.00 2.16
N LEU A 170 4.08 2.23 1.09
CA LEU A 170 5.24 2.28 0.18
C LEU A 170 5.39 3.66 -0.47
N VAL A 171 4.29 4.31 -0.87
CA VAL A 171 4.29 5.68 -1.40
C VAL A 171 4.84 6.64 -0.34
N ILE A 172 4.34 6.60 0.90
CA ILE A 172 4.84 7.47 1.98
C ILE A 172 6.33 7.23 2.24
N GLN A 173 6.77 5.97 2.23
CA GLN A 173 8.17 5.66 2.48
C GLN A 173 9.09 6.17 1.38
N ASN A 174 8.63 6.25 0.13
CA ASN A 174 9.48 6.62 -1.01
C ASN A 174 9.34 8.09 -1.45
N VAL A 175 8.19 8.72 -1.21
CA VAL A 175 7.90 10.10 -1.61
C VAL A 175 8.32 11.07 -0.51
N ARG A 176 9.64 11.16 -0.27
CA ARG A 176 10.21 12.00 0.80
C ARG A 176 10.98 13.23 0.32
N THR A 177 11.47 13.20 -0.93
CA THR A 177 12.22 14.31 -1.50
C THR A 177 11.33 15.16 -2.40
N LEU A 178 11.66 16.43 -2.58
CA LEU A 178 10.93 17.31 -3.50
C LEU A 178 10.91 16.75 -4.93
N ARG A 179 12.01 16.12 -5.35
CA ARG A 179 12.10 15.44 -6.66
C ARG A 179 11.12 14.27 -6.75
N ALA A 180 11.07 13.43 -5.72
CA ALA A 180 10.14 12.31 -5.61
C ALA A 180 8.68 12.79 -5.63
N ILE A 181 8.36 13.83 -4.86
CA ILE A 181 7.02 14.44 -4.82
C ILE A 181 6.62 14.95 -6.21
N ARG A 182 7.51 15.69 -6.89
CA ARG A 182 7.23 16.22 -8.23
C ARG A 182 6.99 15.10 -9.24
N ARG A 183 7.81 14.04 -9.21
CA ARG A 183 7.63 12.85 -10.08
C ARG A 183 6.30 12.16 -9.80
N PHE A 184 5.97 11.96 -8.53
CA PHE A 184 4.71 11.35 -8.11
C PHE A 184 3.48 12.16 -8.56
N LEU A 185 3.50 13.48 -8.36
CA LEU A 185 2.44 14.37 -8.84
C LEU A 185 2.30 14.34 -10.37
N PHE A 186 3.43 14.29 -11.09
CA PHE A 186 3.40 14.17 -12.56
C PHE A 186 2.78 12.85 -13.01
N ILE A 187 3.09 11.73 -12.34
CA ILE A 187 2.47 10.43 -12.61
C ILE A 187 0.96 10.48 -12.36
N ILE A 188 0.52 11.04 -11.22
CA ILE A 188 -0.91 11.18 -10.92
C ILE A 188 -1.60 12.05 -11.97
N PHE A 189 -1.00 13.17 -12.35
CA PHE A 189 -1.53 14.05 -13.38
C PHE A 189 -1.64 13.33 -14.73
N ALA A 190 -0.60 12.60 -15.14
CA ALA A 190 -0.60 11.82 -16.37
C ALA A 190 -1.70 10.75 -16.36
N LEU A 191 -1.82 9.98 -15.28
CA LEU A 191 -2.85 8.95 -15.11
C LEU A 191 -4.26 9.55 -15.11
N GLY A 192 -4.48 10.65 -14.38
CA GLY A 192 -5.76 11.37 -14.37
C GLY A 192 -6.11 11.96 -15.73
N GLY A 193 -5.10 12.44 -16.46
CA GLY A 193 -5.25 12.86 -17.85
C GLY A 193 -5.67 11.71 -18.74
N THR A 194 -5.03 10.54 -18.64
CA THR A 194 -5.41 9.34 -19.41
C THR A 194 -6.85 8.94 -19.14
N LEU A 195 -7.32 9.02 -17.90
CA LEU A 195 -8.73 8.75 -17.57
C LEU A 195 -9.70 9.71 -18.25
N ALA A 196 -9.38 11.01 -18.33
CA ALA A 196 -10.28 11.98 -18.94
C ALA A 196 -10.52 11.73 -20.44
N PHE A 197 -9.65 10.96 -21.09
CA PHE A 197 -9.76 10.59 -22.50
C PHE A 197 -10.50 9.26 -22.73
N PHE A 198 -10.71 8.43 -21.71
CA PHE A 198 -11.43 7.15 -21.79
C PHE A 198 -12.88 7.31 -21.32
#